data_AF-A0A382K9N4-F1
#
_entry.id   AF-A0A382K9N4-F1
#
_cell.length_a   1.000
_cell.length_b   1.000
_cell.length_c   1.000
_cell.angle_alpha   90.00
_cell.angle_beta   90.00
_cell.angle_gamma   90.00
#
_symmetry.space_group_name_H-M   'P 1'
#
loop_
_entity.id
_entity.type
_entity.pdbx_description
1 polymer ?
#
loop_
_entity_poly.entity_id
_entity_poly.type
_entity_poly.pdbx_seq_one_letter_code
_entity_poly.pdbx_strand_id
1 'polypeptide(L)'
;SSIKEHRDAWKIELTRLKKRGHFTLGIHNKLIIGLLQSFLIGLLAFYFAGWNGVLMFLGIAIFAKLFLESVNYMEHYGLVREEGTPVALHHSWNTNKRVSSLLLYNLTRHSHHHEQGSLEFWKLSPKGEAPEMPYGYLSTLYLVVFFPWLYRKMMEPKLEFWIENYASKGEKELILQQQ
;
A
#
# COMPACT_ATOMS: atom_id res chain seq x y z
N SER A 1 9.67 -4.23 1.37
CA SER A 1 11.00 -3.59 1.38
C SER A 1 11.15 -2.92 0.05
N SER A 2 11.37 -1.60 0.07
CA SER A 2 11.23 -0.75 -1.10
C SER A 2 12.13 -1.17 -2.26
N ILE A 3 13.31 -1.76 -1.99
CA ILE A 3 14.20 -2.29 -3.04
C ILE A 3 13.53 -3.46 -3.80
N LYS A 4 12.90 -4.39 -3.07
CA LYS A 4 12.17 -5.52 -3.68
C LYS A 4 10.99 -5.02 -4.50
N GLU A 5 10.21 -4.08 -3.96
CA GLU A 5 9.09 -3.44 -4.66
C GLU A 5 9.54 -2.80 -5.98
N HIS A 6 10.64 -2.03 -5.97
CA HIS A 6 11.18 -1.44 -7.19
C HIS A 6 11.64 -2.49 -8.20
N ARG A 7 12.34 -3.54 -7.75
CA ARG A 7 12.77 -4.64 -8.62
C ARG A 7 11.58 -5.35 -9.26
N ASP A 8 10.56 -5.64 -8.46
CA ASP A 8 9.39 -6.38 -8.92
C ASP A 8 8.50 -5.51 -9.83
N ALA A 9 8.42 -4.19 -9.58
CA ALA A 9 7.82 -3.23 -10.50
C ALA A 9 8.50 -3.25 -11.88
N TRP A 10 9.84 -3.27 -11.93
CA TRP A 10 10.59 -3.42 -13.19
C TRP A 10 10.26 -4.73 -13.90
N LYS A 11 10.21 -5.85 -13.20
CA LYS A 11 9.84 -7.14 -13.80
C LYS A 11 8.42 -7.12 -14.39
N ILE A 12 7.46 -6.56 -13.66
CA ILE A 12 6.07 -6.43 -14.11
C ILE A 12 6.01 -5.56 -15.37
N GLU A 13 6.68 -4.42 -15.36
CA GLU A 13 6.67 -3.49 -16.49
C GLU A 13 7.34 -4.06 -17.74
N LEU A 14 8.50 -4.70 -17.60
CA LEU A 14 9.19 -5.37 -18.70
C LEU A 14 8.33 -6.51 -19.28
N THR A 15 7.62 -7.26 -18.42
CA THR A 15 6.67 -8.30 -18.85
C THR A 15 5.51 -7.69 -19.64
N ARG A 16 4.95 -6.56 -19.17
CA ARG A 16 3.88 -5.83 -19.87
C ARG A 16 4.34 -5.34 -21.24
N LEU A 17 5.53 -4.75 -21.35
CA LEU A 17 6.08 -4.24 -22.60
C LEU A 17 6.33 -5.37 -23.61
N LYS A 18 6.91 -6.49 -23.16
CA LYS A 18 7.11 -7.69 -23.99
C LYS A 18 5.77 -8.23 -24.51
N LYS A 19 4.75 -8.33 -23.66
CA LYS A 19 3.40 -8.77 -24.06
C LYS A 19 2.74 -7.84 -25.09
N ARG A 20 3.13 -6.57 -25.13
CA ARG A 20 2.61 -5.56 -26.07
C ARG A 20 3.53 -5.30 -27.28
N GLY A 21 4.65 -6.01 -27.39
CA GLY A 21 5.61 -5.81 -28.49
C GLY A 21 6.36 -4.47 -28.47
N HIS A 22 6.43 -3.79 -27.32
CA HIS A 22 7.12 -2.52 -27.20
C HIS A 22 8.59 -2.69 -26.77
N PHE A 23 9.45 -1.79 -27.23
CA PHE A 23 10.83 -1.70 -26.77
C PHE A 23 10.92 -1.31 -25.29
N THR A 24 11.87 -1.91 -24.57
CA THR A 24 11.99 -1.78 -23.10
C THR A 24 12.51 -0.43 -22.64
N LEU A 25 13.36 0.23 -23.44
CA LEU A 25 13.91 1.56 -23.18
C LEU A 25 13.26 2.59 -24.10
N GLY A 26 11.95 2.81 -23.95
CA GLY A 26 11.21 3.75 -24.79
C GLY A 26 10.07 4.45 -24.06
N ILE A 27 9.36 5.30 -24.77
CA ILE A 27 8.24 6.11 -24.25
C ILE A 27 7.08 5.29 -23.71
N HIS A 28 7.00 4.01 -24.05
CA HIS A 28 5.95 3.12 -23.54
C HIS A 28 6.28 2.60 -22.13
N ASN A 29 7.53 2.72 -21.67
CA ASN A 29 7.97 2.28 -20.35
C ASN A 29 7.57 3.31 -19.29
N LYS A 30 6.57 2.95 -18.49
CA LYS A 30 6.00 3.81 -17.45
C LYS A 30 6.99 4.15 -16.34
N LEU A 31 7.92 3.25 -16.03
CA LEU A 31 8.95 3.51 -15.00
C LEU A 31 9.96 4.54 -15.48
N ILE A 32 10.38 4.47 -16.75
CA ILE A 32 11.26 5.50 -17.34
C ILE A 32 10.57 6.85 -17.36
N ILE A 33 9.30 6.90 -17.78
CA ILE A 33 8.52 8.15 -17.77
C ILE A 33 8.45 8.72 -16.34
N GLY A 34 8.13 7.89 -15.34
CA GLY A 34 8.07 8.35 -13.95
C GLY A 34 9.40 8.87 -13.42
N LEU A 35 10.52 8.21 -13.78
CA LEU A 35 11.86 8.68 -13.43
C LEU A 35 12.20 10.01 -14.10
N LEU A 36 11.86 10.17 -15.39
CA LEU A 36 12.05 11.43 -16.11
C LEU A 36 11.20 12.57 -15.53
N GLN A 37 9.95 12.30 -15.15
CA GLN A 37 9.09 13.27 -14.47
C GLN A 37 9.68 13.69 -13.11
N SER A 38 10.17 12.73 -12.34
CA SER A 38 10.79 12.99 -11.03
C SER A 38 12.07 13.81 -11.19
N PHE A 39 12.88 13.49 -12.20
CA PHE A 39 14.08 14.25 -12.56
C PHE A 39 13.74 15.68 -13.00
N LEU A 40 12.71 15.86 -13.83
CA LEU A 40 12.26 17.18 -14.28
C LEU A 40 11.77 18.04 -13.12
N ILE A 41 11.00 17.47 -12.18
CA ILE A 41 10.58 18.19 -10.97
C ILE A 41 11.79 18.59 -10.13
N GLY A 42 12.79 17.70 -10.01
CA GLY A 42 14.07 18.02 -9.35
C GLY A 42 14.83 19.17 -10.03
N LEU A 43 14.87 19.19 -11.36
CA LEU A 43 15.45 20.29 -12.13
C LEU A 43 14.69 21.60 -11.93
N LEU A 44 13.36 21.56 -11.91
CA LEU A 44 12.54 22.74 -11.64
C LEU A 44 12.78 23.26 -10.22
N ALA A 45 12.85 22.37 -9.23
CA ALA A 45 13.18 22.73 -7.86
C ALA A 45 14.57 23.39 -7.76
N PHE A 46 15.56 22.85 -8.47
CA PHE A 46 16.88 23.46 -8.58
C PHE A 46 16.84 24.82 -9.28
N TYR A 47 16.09 24.93 -10.36
CA TYR A 47 15.97 26.18 -11.12
C TYR A 47 15.38 27.32 -10.28
N PHE A 48 14.35 27.04 -9.48
CA PHE A 48 13.68 28.07 -8.68
C PHE A 48 14.37 28.38 -7.34
N ALA A 49 15.01 27.40 -6.70
CA ALA A 49 15.51 27.54 -5.34
C ALA A 49 16.91 26.94 -5.11
N GLY A 50 17.63 26.62 -6.19
CA GLY A 50 18.96 26.01 -6.13
C GLY A 50 18.96 24.68 -5.37
N TRP A 51 20.08 24.40 -4.69
CA TRP A 51 20.21 23.20 -3.86
C TRP A 51 19.21 23.12 -2.71
N ASN A 52 18.76 24.25 -2.15
CA ASN A 52 17.72 24.25 -1.13
C ASN A 52 16.39 23.71 -1.68
N GLY A 53 16.05 24.04 -2.93
CA GLY A 53 14.88 23.47 -3.62
C GLY A 53 14.99 21.96 -3.79
N VAL A 54 16.16 21.47 -4.22
CA VAL A 54 16.42 20.03 -4.37
C VAL A 54 16.31 19.31 -3.02
N LEU A 55 16.92 19.85 -1.96
CA LEU A 55 16.83 19.27 -0.61
C LEU A 55 15.40 19.22 -0.10
N MET A 56 14.62 20.29 -0.31
CA MET A 56 13.20 20.31 0.06
C MET A 56 12.40 19.26 -0.73
N PHE A 57 12.61 19.16 -2.04
CA PHE A 57 11.96 18.16 -2.88
C PHE A 57 12.28 16.73 -2.41
N LEU A 58 13.56 16.43 -2.16
CA LEU A 58 13.98 15.12 -1.64
C LEU A 58 13.40 14.84 -0.25
N GLY A 59 13.35 15.83 0.63
CA GLY A 59 12.73 15.72 1.95
C GLY A 59 11.25 15.36 1.87
N ILE A 60 10.49 16.04 1.00
CA ILE A 60 9.08 15.74 0.75
C ILE A 60 8.92 14.33 0.15
N ALA A 61 9.76 13.94 -0.80
CA ALA A 61 9.70 12.63 -1.44
C ALA A 61 9.97 11.49 -0.44
N ILE A 62 10.98 11.64 0.43
CA ILE A 62 11.29 10.69 1.49
C ILE A 62 10.13 10.62 2.48
N PHE A 63 9.61 11.77 2.93
CA PHE A 63 8.48 11.81 3.85
C PHE A 63 7.24 11.13 3.26
N ALA A 64 6.90 11.42 2.01
CA ALA A 64 5.79 10.79 1.30
C ALA A 64 5.98 9.27 1.18
N LYS A 65 7.20 8.79 0.90
CA LYS A 65 7.49 7.36 0.84
C LYS A 65 7.37 6.69 2.20
N LEU A 66 7.88 7.30 3.28
CA LEU A 66 7.72 6.78 4.64
C LEU A 66 6.25 6.69 5.04
N PHE A 67 5.46 7.71 4.69
CA PHE A 67 4.03 7.72 4.94
C PHE A 67 3.30 6.62 4.16
N LEU A 68 3.64 6.42 2.89
CA LEU A 68 3.11 5.34 2.06
C LEU A 68 3.44 3.96 2.65
N GLU A 69 4.68 3.74 3.10
CA GLU A 69 5.09 2.49 3.74
C GLU A 69 4.38 2.27 5.09
N SER A 70 4.13 3.33 5.85
CA SER A 70 3.38 3.26 7.11
C SER A 70 1.93 2.84 6.88
N VAL A 71 1.29 3.40 5.85
CA VAL A 71 -0.05 2.99 5.40
C VAL A 71 -0.05 1.53 4.95
N ASN A 72 0.88 1.15 4.08
CA ASN A 72 0.98 -0.22 3.57
C ASN A 72 1.21 -1.23 4.72
N TYR A 73 2.08 -0.91 5.66
CA TYR A 73 2.31 -1.72 6.85
C TYR A 73 1.04 -1.82 7.71
N MET A 74 0.36 -0.70 7.93
CA MET A 74 -0.87 -0.67 8.72
C MET A 74 -1.99 -1.52 8.11
N GLU A 75 -2.17 -1.42 6.79
CA GLU A 75 -3.24 -2.08 6.04
C GLU A 75 -3.00 -3.58 5.83
N HIS A 76 -1.74 -4.03 5.89
CA HIS A 76 -1.37 -5.43 5.68
C HIS A 76 -0.66 -6.06 6.89
N TYR A 77 -0.80 -5.46 8.08
CA TYR A 77 -0.12 -5.91 9.29
C TYR A 77 -0.44 -7.38 9.64
N GLY A 78 0.57 -8.24 9.55
CA GLY A 78 0.50 -9.66 9.93
C GLY A 78 -0.34 -10.56 9.03
N LEU A 79 -1.05 -9.98 8.06
CA LEU A 79 -1.90 -10.74 7.14
C LEU A 79 -1.03 -11.40 6.07
N VAL A 80 -1.32 -12.67 5.79
CA VAL A 80 -0.67 -13.45 4.74
C VAL A 80 -1.69 -13.90 3.71
N ARG A 81 -1.17 -14.29 2.55
CA ARG A 81 -1.95 -14.89 1.47
C ARG A 81 -1.14 -16.00 0.84
N GLU A 82 -1.77 -17.12 0.55
CA GLU A 82 -1.15 -18.20 -0.22
C GLU A 82 -0.76 -17.75 -1.63
N GLU A 83 0.43 -18.11 -2.09
CA GLU A 83 0.90 -17.73 -3.42
C GLU A 83 0.02 -18.36 -4.51
N GLY A 84 -0.32 -17.59 -5.56
CA GLY A 84 -1.17 -18.07 -6.66
C GLY A 84 -2.68 -18.02 -6.42
N THR A 85 -3.16 -17.72 -5.20
CA THR A 85 -4.59 -17.54 -4.92
C THR A 85 -5.07 -16.12 -5.27
N PRO A 86 -6.38 -15.91 -5.54
CA PRO A 86 -6.90 -14.56 -5.73
C PRO A 86 -6.87 -13.75 -4.42
N VAL A 87 -6.82 -12.42 -4.53
CA VAL A 87 -6.91 -11.53 -3.37
C VAL A 87 -8.37 -11.45 -2.93
N ALA A 88 -8.65 -11.82 -1.68
CA ALA A 88 -9.96 -11.75 -1.04
C ALA A 88 -10.03 -10.61 0.00
N LEU A 89 -11.24 -10.31 0.46
CA LEU A 89 -11.52 -9.23 1.41
C LEU A 89 -10.72 -9.34 2.72
N HIS A 90 -10.38 -10.55 3.15
CA HIS A 90 -9.68 -10.77 4.40
C HIS A 90 -8.15 -10.63 4.29
N HIS A 91 -7.57 -10.40 3.11
CA HIS A 91 -6.12 -10.20 2.94
C HIS A 91 -5.65 -8.75 3.19
N SER A 92 -6.51 -7.90 3.76
CA SER A 92 -6.18 -6.52 4.10
C SER A 92 -7.12 -5.99 5.18
N TRP A 93 -6.60 -5.13 6.05
CA TRP A 93 -7.38 -4.42 7.06
C TRP A 93 -8.17 -3.27 6.41
N ASN A 94 -9.45 -3.18 6.76
CA ASN A 94 -10.40 -2.22 6.23
C ASN A 94 -10.79 -1.16 7.26
N THR A 95 -11.43 -0.08 6.83
CA THR A 95 -12.25 0.72 7.75
C THR A 95 -13.46 1.38 7.10
N ASN A 96 -14.62 1.26 7.74
CA ASN A 96 -15.87 1.87 7.31
C ASN A 96 -16.31 3.04 8.20
N LYS A 97 -15.39 3.60 9.01
CA LYS A 97 -15.70 4.74 9.88
C LYS A 97 -16.02 5.98 9.05
N ARG A 98 -17.22 6.53 9.23
CA ARG A 98 -17.78 7.64 8.43
C ARG A 98 -16.83 8.83 8.24
N VAL A 99 -16.21 9.32 9.32
CA VAL A 99 -15.31 10.48 9.25
C VAL A 99 -14.10 10.17 8.38
N SER A 100 -13.44 9.03 8.59
CA SER A 100 -12.30 8.61 7.76
C SER A 100 -12.70 8.38 6.30
N SER A 101 -13.85 7.74 6.06
CA SER A 101 -14.34 7.49 4.70
C SER A 101 -14.66 8.79 3.96
N LEU A 102 -15.22 9.81 4.63
CA LEU A 102 -15.49 11.10 4.01
C LEU A 102 -14.20 11.87 3.70
N LEU A 103 -13.31 12.00 4.70
CA LEU A 103 -12.07 12.76 4.54
C LEU A 103 -11.13 12.17 3.49
N LEU A 104 -11.12 10.84 3.36
CA LEU A 104 -10.23 10.13 2.45
C LEU A 104 -10.96 9.62 1.19
N TYR A 105 -12.14 10.16 0.86
CA TYR A 105 -12.89 9.80 -0.35
C TYR A 105 -13.08 8.28 -0.54
N ASN A 106 -13.45 7.58 0.53
CA ASN A 106 -13.63 6.13 0.61
C ASN A 106 -12.37 5.30 0.34
N LEU A 107 -11.16 5.89 0.35
CA LEU A 107 -9.89 5.16 0.36
C LEU A 107 -9.86 4.06 1.43
N THR A 108 -10.57 4.30 2.53
CA THR A 108 -10.71 3.37 3.64
C THR A 108 -11.35 2.03 3.30
N ARG A 109 -12.01 1.90 2.14
CA ARG A 109 -12.61 0.66 1.61
C ARG A 109 -11.57 -0.22 0.94
N HIS A 110 -10.43 -0.39 1.61
CA HIS A 110 -9.19 -0.97 1.09
C HIS A 110 -9.37 -2.42 0.66
N SER A 111 -10.07 -3.23 1.45
CA SER A 111 -10.29 -4.65 1.15
C SER A 111 -11.08 -4.87 -0.13
N HIS A 112 -12.09 -4.04 -0.39
CA HIS A 112 -12.85 -4.11 -1.63
C HIS A 112 -12.02 -3.63 -2.82
N HIS A 113 -11.17 -2.61 -2.64
CA HIS A 113 -10.22 -2.21 -3.67
C HIS A 113 -9.24 -3.35 -3.99
N HIS A 114 -8.72 -4.07 -2.99
CA HIS A 114 -7.80 -5.17 -3.23
C HIS A 114 -8.45 -6.40 -3.89
N GLU A 115 -9.70 -6.70 -3.53
CA GLU A 115 -10.50 -7.73 -4.20
C GLU A 115 -10.79 -7.34 -5.66
N GLN A 116 -11.14 -6.07 -5.91
CA GLN A 116 -11.56 -5.56 -7.22
C GLN A 116 -10.81 -4.28 -7.60
N GLY A 117 -9.49 -4.39 -7.82
CA GLY A 117 -8.59 -3.25 -8.02
C GLY A 117 -8.83 -2.41 -9.28
N SER A 118 -9.67 -2.89 -10.20
CA SER A 118 -10.08 -2.15 -11.40
C SER A 118 -11.29 -1.25 -11.17
N LEU A 119 -11.93 -1.31 -10.00
CA LEU A 119 -13.05 -0.42 -9.69
C LEU A 119 -12.58 1.00 -9.40
N GLU A 120 -13.35 1.94 -9.94
CA GLU A 120 -13.24 3.34 -9.57
C GLU A 120 -13.62 3.57 -8.10
N PHE A 121 -12.97 4.54 -7.45
CA PHE A 121 -13.11 4.72 -6.00
C PHE A 121 -14.56 4.98 -5.54
N TRP A 122 -15.39 5.63 -6.38
CA TRP A 122 -16.80 5.90 -6.08
C TRP A 122 -17.71 4.67 -6.17
N LYS A 123 -17.24 3.58 -6.80
CA LYS A 123 -17.97 2.31 -6.89
C LYS A 123 -17.64 1.35 -5.74
N LEU A 124 -16.61 1.65 -4.94
CA LEU A 124 -16.25 0.84 -3.79
C LEU A 124 -17.40 0.86 -2.78
N SER A 125 -17.91 -0.29 -2.37
CA SER A 125 -18.88 -0.45 -1.28
C SER A 125 -18.19 -0.88 0.03
N PRO A 126 -18.76 -0.54 1.20
CA PRO A 126 -18.33 -1.13 2.46
C PRO A 126 -18.65 -2.64 2.45
N LYS A 127 -17.67 -3.48 2.81
CA LYS A 127 -17.84 -4.93 2.89
C LYS A 127 -17.74 -5.34 4.36
N GLY A 128 -18.81 -5.92 4.91
CA GLY A 128 -18.89 -6.28 6.34
C GLY A 128 -18.05 -7.49 6.75
N GLU A 129 -17.65 -8.32 5.77
CA GLU A 129 -16.82 -9.52 5.98
C GLU A 129 -15.32 -9.20 6.00
N ALA A 130 -14.92 -7.95 5.76
CA ALA A 130 -13.53 -7.54 5.80
C ALA A 130 -13.07 -7.29 7.25
N PRO A 131 -11.86 -7.72 7.64
CA PRO A 131 -11.32 -7.43 8.95
C PRO A 131 -11.07 -5.92 9.09
N GLU A 132 -11.43 -5.32 10.22
CA GLU A 132 -11.42 -3.86 10.37
C GLU A 132 -10.41 -3.33 11.39
N MET A 133 -9.85 -2.15 11.08
CA MET A 133 -9.12 -1.34 12.05
C MET A 133 -10.08 -0.66 13.05
N PRO A 134 -9.80 -0.68 14.37
CA PRO A 134 -10.77 -0.26 15.39
C PRO A 134 -11.19 1.22 15.33
N TYR A 135 -10.23 2.14 15.15
CA TYR A 135 -10.44 3.59 15.37
C TYR A 135 -10.56 4.41 14.09
N GLY A 136 -10.63 3.77 12.92
CA GLY A 136 -10.61 4.47 11.65
C GLY A 136 -9.19 4.71 11.13
N TYR A 137 -9.10 5.26 9.92
CA TYR A 137 -7.87 5.26 9.15
C TYR A 137 -6.80 6.19 9.75
N LEU A 138 -7.15 7.45 9.98
CA LEU A 138 -6.20 8.47 10.45
C LEU A 138 -5.70 8.17 11.86
N SER A 139 -6.59 7.73 12.76
CA SER A 139 -6.21 7.35 14.12
C SER A 139 -5.22 6.18 14.12
N THR A 140 -5.49 5.14 13.34
CA THR A 140 -4.56 4.00 13.23
C THR A 140 -3.23 4.43 12.60
N LEU A 141 -3.26 5.30 11.60
CA LEU A 141 -2.06 5.82 10.96
C LEU A 141 -1.18 6.63 11.93
N TYR A 142 -1.78 7.48 12.75
CA TYR A 142 -1.01 8.20 13.78
C TYR A 142 -0.47 7.27 14.86
N LEU A 143 -1.22 6.23 15.24
CA LEU A 143 -0.71 5.22 16.16
C LEU A 143 0.48 4.47 15.56
N VAL A 144 0.42 4.06 14.29
CA VAL A 144 1.52 3.29 13.68
C VAL A 144 2.79 4.14 13.52
N VAL A 145 2.64 5.42 13.18
CA VAL A 145 3.78 6.33 12.96
C VAL A 145 4.42 6.79 14.28
N PHE A 146 3.61 7.18 15.28
CA PHE A 146 4.13 7.81 16.50
C PHE A 146 4.19 6.88 17.70
N PHE A 147 3.35 5.85 17.76
CA PHE A 147 3.20 4.95 18.91
C PHE A 147 3.16 3.48 18.48
N PRO A 148 4.19 2.96 17.79
CA PRO A 148 4.15 1.64 17.16
C PRO A 148 3.90 0.49 18.16
N TRP A 149 4.33 0.62 19.41
CA TRP A 149 4.04 -0.37 20.46
C TRP A 149 2.55 -0.43 20.82
N LEU A 150 1.87 0.72 20.85
CA LEU A 150 0.45 0.80 21.14
C LEU A 150 -0.37 0.28 19.94
N TYR A 151 0.07 0.59 18.72
CA TYR A 151 -0.48 0.01 17.51
C TYR A 151 -0.41 -1.52 17.53
N ARG A 152 0.75 -2.11 17.82
CA ARG A 152 0.92 -3.57 17.89
C ARG A 152 0.02 -4.19 18.96
N LYS A 153 0.03 -3.64 20.17
CA LYS A 153 -0.85 -4.09 21.27
C LYS A 153 -2.34 -4.03 20.90
N MET A 154 -2.75 -3.04 20.11
CA MET A 154 -4.12 -2.90 19.63
C MET A 154 -4.46 -3.92 18.54
N MET A 155 -3.52 -4.20 17.62
CA MET A 155 -3.75 -5.05 16.45
C MET A 155 -3.49 -6.54 16.70
N GLU A 156 -2.66 -6.92 17.67
CA GLU A 156 -2.36 -8.31 18.01
C GLU A 156 -3.63 -9.16 18.25
N PRO A 157 -4.57 -8.77 19.14
CA PRO A 157 -5.80 -9.54 19.34
C PRO A 157 -6.69 -9.62 18.09
N LYS A 158 -6.60 -8.62 17.20
CA LYS A 158 -7.33 -8.62 15.93
C LYS A 158 -6.72 -9.58 14.94
N LEU A 159 -5.38 -9.64 14.90
CA LEU A 159 -4.65 -10.58 14.07
C LEU A 159 -4.91 -12.02 14.53
N GLU A 160 -4.91 -12.29 15.84
CA GLU A 160 -5.28 -13.61 16.39
C GLU A 160 -6.70 -14.02 15.96
N PHE A 161 -7.67 -13.11 16.12
CA PHE A 161 -9.03 -13.34 15.64
C PHE A 161 -9.06 -13.62 14.13
N TRP A 162 -8.25 -12.91 13.34
CA TRP A 162 -8.15 -13.15 11.91
C TRP A 162 -7.60 -14.56 11.59
N ILE A 163 -6.55 -14.98 12.30
CA ILE A 163 -5.97 -16.33 12.14
C ILE A 163 -7.01 -17.40 12.44
N GLU A 164 -7.78 -17.25 13.51
CA GLU A 164 -8.76 -18.25 13.91
C GLU A 164 -9.95 -18.34 12.93
N ASN A 165 -10.46 -17.20 12.47
CA ASN A 165 -11.77 -17.10 11.81
C ASN A 165 -11.70 -16.91 10.29
N TYR A 166 -10.60 -16.40 9.75
CA TYR A 166 -10.48 -16.09 8.32
C TYR A 166 -9.37 -16.88 7.61
N ALA A 167 -8.23 -17.09 8.27
CA ALA A 167 -7.09 -17.72 7.61
C ALA A 167 -7.39 -19.16 7.19
N SER A 168 -7.09 -19.46 5.92
CA SER A 168 -7.12 -20.81 5.37
C SER A 168 -6.04 -21.70 5.99
N LYS A 169 -6.11 -23.01 5.73
CA LYS A 169 -5.09 -23.96 6.23
C LYS A 169 -3.69 -23.60 5.73
N GLY A 170 -3.55 -23.28 4.44
CA GLY A 170 -2.26 -22.88 3.85
C GLY A 170 -1.72 -21.58 4.44
N GLU A 171 -2.59 -20.61 4.72
CA GLU A 171 -2.18 -19.35 5.37
C GLU A 171 -1.72 -19.56 6.81
N LYS A 172 -2.39 -20.45 7.57
CA LYS A 172 -1.94 -20.83 8.91
C LYS A 172 -0.55 -21.47 8.88
N GLU A 173 -0.28 -22.34 7.90
CA GLU A 173 1.04 -22.94 7.71
C GLU A 173 2.11 -21.90 7.36
N LEU A 174 1.78 -20.92 6.50
CA LEU A 174 2.69 -19.81 6.18
C LEU A 174 3.04 -18.96 7.39
N ILE A 175 2.09 -18.71 8.29
CA ILE A 175 2.34 -17.96 9.53
C ILE A 175 3.30 -18.74 10.44
N LEU A 176 3.09 -20.04 10.61
CA LEU A 176 3.96 -20.89 11.43
C LEU A 176 5.41 -20.95 10.90
N GLN A 177 5.61 -20.85 9.58
CA GLN A 177 6.95 -20.81 8.98
C GLN A 177 7.67 -19.46 9.17
N GLN A 178 6.93 -18.40 9.52
CA GLN A 178 7.47 -17.05 9.72
C GLN A 178 7.78 -16.72 11.19
N GLN A 179 7.42 -17.62 12.12
CA GLN A 179 7.73 -17.54 13.55
C GLN A 179 9.07 -18.23 13.86
#